data_AF-A0A1M7ESN0-F1
#
_entry.id   AF-A0A1M7ESN0-F1
#
_cell.length_a   1.000
_cell.length_b   1.000
_cell.length_c   1.000
_cell.angle_alpha   90.00
_cell.angle_beta   90.00
_cell.angle_gamma   90.00
#
_symmetry.space_group_name_H-M   'P 1'
#
loop_
_entity.id
_entity.type
_entity.pdbx_description
1 polymer ?
#
loop_
_entity_poly.entity_id
_entity_poly.type
_entity_poly.pdbx_seq_one_letter_code
_entity_poly.pdbx_strand_id
1 'polypeptide(L)'
;MANLKMYIDKVKSRTYLEKERNSITVDDVTIDFPLMFDGNGKMYFFKLDRYVYVKGTRYTKADGKTRDFLLTCLFKRGFMSDGASAPSFAQFVVPDIKAGNDVYNSAPFIHDGLYMCKGVIDGADLTREECDDVLRGIWRIAGMSRLVAGAADLGIHVFAGSSDHWGNDSNNCKHLFKAKFEYR
;
A
#
# COMPACT_ATOMS: atom_id res chain seq x y z
N MET A 1 -41.94 -14.54 2.78
CA MET A 1 -41.47 -13.22 2.30
C MET A 1 -40.46 -12.52 3.22
N ALA A 2 -40.50 -12.68 4.55
CA ALA A 2 -39.58 -12.00 5.48
C ALA A 2 -38.08 -12.34 5.28
N ASN A 3 -37.74 -13.61 5.04
CA ASN A 3 -36.35 -14.04 4.84
C ASN A 3 -35.70 -13.50 3.55
N LEU A 4 -36.49 -13.35 2.48
CA LEU A 4 -35.99 -12.81 1.21
C LEU A 4 -35.70 -11.30 1.34
N LYS A 5 -36.57 -10.56 2.03
CA LYS A 5 -36.36 -9.13 2.32
C LYS A 5 -35.10 -8.92 3.17
N MET A 6 -34.93 -9.72 4.24
CA MET A 6 -33.74 -9.64 5.09
C MET A 6 -32.45 -10.00 4.34
N TYR A 7 -32.50 -10.96 3.41
CA TYR A 7 -31.35 -11.31 2.56
C TYR A 7 -31.04 -10.20 1.55
N ILE A 8 -32.06 -9.62 0.92
CA ILE A 8 -31.92 -8.47 0.01
C ILE A 8 -31.39 -7.26 0.77
N ASP A 9 -31.88 -6.97 1.97
CA ASP A 9 -31.43 -5.85 2.80
C ASP A 9 -29.99 -6.07 3.28
N LYS A 10 -29.57 -7.32 3.55
CA LYS A 10 -28.18 -7.67 3.88
C LYS A 10 -27.24 -7.59 2.68
N VAL A 11 -27.72 -7.93 1.49
CA VAL A 11 -26.96 -7.77 0.24
C VAL A 11 -26.85 -6.30 -0.13
N LYS A 12 -27.96 -5.55 -0.06
CA LYS A 12 -28.01 -4.09 -0.28
C LYS A 12 -27.18 -3.35 0.76
N SER A 13 -27.24 -3.70 2.04
CA SER A 13 -26.40 -3.07 3.05
C SER A 13 -24.92 -3.36 2.83
N ARG A 14 -24.55 -4.56 2.36
CA ARG A 14 -23.18 -4.84 1.89
C ARG A 14 -22.79 -3.99 0.68
N THR A 15 -23.69 -3.79 -0.28
CA THR A 15 -23.41 -2.94 -1.46
C THR A 15 -23.35 -1.45 -1.11
N TYR A 16 -24.12 -1.00 -0.11
CA TYR A 16 -24.11 0.38 0.40
C TYR A 16 -22.92 0.65 1.33
N LEU A 17 -22.48 -0.35 2.10
CA LEU A 17 -21.24 -0.29 2.91
C LEU A 17 -19.99 -0.22 2.03
N GLU A 18 -20.07 -0.61 0.75
CA GLU A 18 -18.90 -0.74 -0.11
C GLU A 18 -18.38 0.56 -0.73
N LYS A 19 -18.97 1.73 -0.48
CA LYS A 19 -18.55 2.98 -1.15
C LYS A 19 -18.56 4.25 -0.29
N GLU A 20 -18.29 4.12 1.02
CA GLU A 20 -18.23 5.28 1.92
C GLU A 20 -16.94 6.12 1.78
N ARG A 21 -15.91 5.60 1.10
CA ARG A 21 -14.63 6.27 0.83
C ARG A 21 -14.11 5.96 -0.58
N ASN A 22 -13.12 6.72 -1.02
CA ASN A 22 -12.30 6.29 -2.16
C ASN A 22 -11.59 4.99 -1.83
N SER A 23 -11.33 4.13 -2.81
CA SER A 23 -10.63 2.88 -2.59
C SER A 23 -9.79 2.46 -3.79
N ILE A 24 -8.74 1.69 -3.50
CA ILE A 24 -7.85 1.11 -4.51
C ILE A 24 -7.92 -0.42 -4.45
N THR A 25 -7.98 -1.04 -5.62
CA THR A 25 -7.70 -2.46 -5.81
C THR A 25 -6.46 -2.60 -6.68
N VAL A 26 -5.52 -3.42 -6.26
CA VAL A 26 -4.29 -3.73 -7.01
C VAL A 26 -4.49 -5.06 -7.73
N ASP A 27 -4.21 -5.07 -9.03
CA ASP A 27 -4.38 -6.23 -9.90
C ASP A 27 -3.04 -6.82 -10.34
N ASP A 28 -1.99 -5.99 -10.45
CA ASP A 28 -0.65 -6.41 -10.90
C ASP A 28 0.45 -5.54 -10.31
N VAL A 29 1.63 -6.14 -10.10
CA VAL A 29 2.84 -5.46 -9.64
C VAL A 29 4.01 -5.92 -10.50
N THR A 30 4.62 -4.98 -11.23
CA THR A 30 5.79 -5.23 -12.07
C THR A 30 7.01 -4.48 -11.53
N ILE A 31 8.18 -5.10 -11.60
CA ILE A 31 9.45 -4.53 -11.14
C ILE A 31 10.48 -4.74 -12.26
N ASP A 32 11.12 -3.67 -12.74
CA ASP A 32 12.06 -3.75 -13.87
C ASP A 32 13.33 -4.54 -13.51
N PHE A 33 13.84 -4.32 -12.30
CA PHE A 33 15.05 -4.95 -11.78
C PHE A 33 14.88 -5.28 -10.31
N PRO A 34 15.52 -6.35 -9.81
CA PRO A 34 15.42 -6.74 -8.41
C PRO A 34 15.71 -5.58 -7.46
N LEU A 35 14.91 -5.46 -6.41
CA LEU A 35 15.09 -4.41 -5.39
C LEU A 35 16.44 -4.64 -4.73
N MET A 36 17.40 -3.74 -4.97
CA MET A 36 18.74 -3.82 -4.38
C MET A 36 18.83 -2.88 -3.20
N PHE A 37 18.79 -3.44 -2.00
CA PHE A 37 18.89 -2.72 -0.75
C PHE A 37 19.73 -3.51 0.25
N ASP A 38 20.39 -2.79 1.15
CA ASP A 38 21.02 -3.35 2.34
C ASP A 38 20.17 -2.92 3.54
N GLY A 39 20.27 -3.63 4.66
CA GLY A 39 19.62 -3.22 5.90
C GLY A 39 19.99 -4.08 7.09
N ASN A 40 19.54 -3.65 8.26
CA ASN A 40 19.84 -4.28 9.55
C ASN A 40 18.59 -4.82 10.27
N GLY A 41 17.47 -5.02 9.55
CA GLY A 41 16.20 -5.43 10.15
C GLY A 41 15.41 -4.32 10.83
N LYS A 42 15.85 -3.07 10.69
CA LYS A 42 15.19 -1.86 11.20
C LYS A 42 15.18 -0.70 10.21
N MET A 43 16.18 -0.66 9.34
CA MET A 43 16.33 0.34 8.31
C MET A 43 16.93 -0.31 7.08
N TYR A 44 16.35 -0.02 5.93
CA TYR A 44 16.76 -0.50 4.62
C TYR A 44 17.12 0.68 3.74
N PHE A 45 18.17 0.54 2.94
CA PHE A 45 18.67 1.59 2.07
C PHE A 45 18.90 1.09 0.64
N PHE A 46 18.29 1.77 -0.31
CA PHE A 46 18.38 1.42 -1.72
C PHE A 46 19.77 1.70 -2.27
N LYS A 47 20.40 0.69 -2.87
CA LYS A 47 21.73 0.79 -3.50
C LYS A 47 21.70 1.44 -4.86
N LEU A 48 20.57 1.31 -5.55
CA LEU A 48 20.38 1.72 -6.94
C LEU A 48 18.96 2.25 -7.13
N ASP A 49 18.79 3.05 -8.18
CA ASP A 49 17.48 3.53 -8.60
C ASP A 49 16.60 2.35 -9.03
N ARG A 50 15.37 2.29 -8.52
CA ARG A 50 14.44 1.19 -8.79
C ARG A 50 13.04 1.69 -9.08
N TYR A 51 12.47 1.12 -10.14
CA TYR A 51 11.09 1.35 -10.53
C TYR A 51 10.22 0.17 -10.11
N VAL A 52 9.07 0.50 -9.53
CA VAL A 52 7.98 -0.45 -9.28
C VAL A 52 6.71 0.12 -9.88
N TYR A 53 5.98 -0.71 -10.58
CA TYR A 53 4.72 -0.36 -11.23
C TYR A 53 3.60 -1.13 -10.57
N VAL A 54 2.57 -0.41 -10.14
CA VAL A 54 1.36 -0.98 -9.55
C VAL A 54 0.19 -0.65 -10.45
N LYS A 55 -0.50 -1.67 -10.94
CA LYS A 55 -1.70 -1.50 -11.76
C LYS A 55 -2.91 -1.94 -10.97
N GLY A 56 -4.04 -1.31 -11.25
CA GLY A 56 -5.29 -1.77 -10.71
C GLY A 56 -6.41 -0.80 -10.99
N THR A 57 -7.39 -0.76 -10.08
CA THR A 57 -8.54 0.12 -10.19
C THR A 57 -8.67 1.04 -8.99
N ARG A 58 -9.07 2.29 -9.24
CA ARG A 58 -9.40 3.27 -8.20
C ARG A 58 -10.88 3.62 -8.30
N TYR A 59 -11.60 3.42 -7.20
CA TYR A 59 -12.95 3.92 -7.01
C TYR A 59 -12.90 5.31 -6.38
N THR A 60 -13.55 6.29 -7.01
CA THR A 60 -13.69 7.65 -6.49
C THR A 60 -15.12 7.90 -6.02
N LYS A 61 -15.30 8.25 -4.74
CA LYS A 61 -16.62 8.51 -4.15
C LYS A 61 -17.28 9.74 -4.78
N ALA A 62 -16.49 10.77 -5.10
CA ALA A 62 -16.98 12.04 -5.60
C ALA A 62 -17.83 11.90 -6.88
N ASP A 63 -17.52 10.92 -7.73
CA ASP A 63 -18.22 10.68 -8.99
C ASP A 63 -18.81 9.28 -9.13
N GLY A 64 -18.62 8.41 -8.12
CA GLY A 64 -19.13 7.05 -8.11
C GLY A 64 -18.49 6.11 -9.13
N LYS A 65 -17.35 6.48 -9.73
CA LYS A 65 -16.72 5.73 -10.82
C LYS A 65 -15.52 4.92 -10.36
N THR A 66 -15.30 3.80 -11.04
CA THR A 66 -14.08 3.00 -10.95
C THR A 66 -13.31 3.16 -12.25
N ARG A 67 -12.01 3.43 -12.17
CA ARG A 67 -11.13 3.61 -13.32
C ARG A 67 -9.85 2.82 -13.16
N ASP A 68 -9.32 2.33 -14.26
CA ASP A 68 -8.02 1.67 -14.27
C ASP A 68 -6.92 2.70 -14.05
N PHE A 69 -5.83 2.30 -13.41
CA PHE A 69 -4.67 3.15 -13.17
C PHE A 69 -3.35 2.41 -13.33
N LEU A 70 -2.30 3.21 -13.54
CA LEU A 70 -0.91 2.86 -13.36
C LEU A 70 -0.27 3.81 -12.35
N LEU A 71 0.22 3.27 -11.24
CA LEU A 71 1.05 3.95 -10.27
C LEU A 71 2.50 3.55 -10.53
N THR A 72 3.33 4.51 -10.90
CA THR A 72 4.77 4.33 -11.10
C THR A 72 5.51 4.91 -9.91
N CYS A 73 6.26 4.08 -9.19
CA CYS A 73 7.07 4.46 -8.04
C CYS A 73 8.55 4.34 -8.40
N LEU A 74 9.30 5.42 -8.21
CA LEU A 74 10.76 5.46 -8.31
C LEU A 74 11.36 5.65 -6.92
N PHE A 75 12.14 4.66 -6.51
CA PHE A 75 13.05 4.74 -5.37
C PHE A 75 14.43 5.08 -5.88
N LYS A 76 14.93 6.28 -5.56
CA LYS A 76 16.31 6.64 -5.88
C LYS A 76 17.29 5.94 -4.94
N ARG A 77 18.52 5.76 -5.41
CA ARG A 77 19.65 5.37 -4.56
C ARG A 77 19.70 6.25 -3.31
N GLY A 78 19.83 5.60 -2.15
CA GLY A 78 19.85 6.24 -0.84
C GLY A 78 18.48 6.41 -0.20
N PHE A 79 17.38 6.08 -0.89
CA PHE A 79 16.05 6.04 -0.27
C PHE A 79 16.06 5.07 0.92
N MET A 80 15.49 5.51 2.03
CA MET A 80 15.45 4.77 3.29
C MET A 80 14.01 4.40 3.65
N SER A 81 13.84 3.19 4.18
CA SER A 81 12.55 2.67 4.66
C SER A 81 12.80 1.77 5.86
N ASP A 82 11.88 1.78 6.82
CA ASP A 82 11.88 0.90 7.98
C ASP A 82 11.27 -0.49 7.69
N GLY A 83 10.82 -0.74 6.45
CA GLY A 83 10.28 -2.02 6.04
C GLY A 83 8.82 -2.19 6.46
N ALA A 84 8.39 -3.42 6.73
CA ALA A 84 7.01 -3.64 7.17
C ALA A 84 6.78 -3.14 8.61
N SER A 85 7.87 -2.92 9.37
CA SER A 85 7.86 -2.41 10.76
C SER A 85 6.87 -3.15 11.67
N ALA A 86 6.62 -4.42 11.34
CA ALA A 86 5.67 -5.25 12.08
C ALA A 86 6.21 -5.52 13.49
N PRO A 87 5.38 -5.42 14.54
CA PRO A 87 5.76 -5.81 15.90
C PRO A 87 6.32 -7.23 15.92
N SER A 88 7.29 -7.50 16.80
CA SER A 88 7.99 -8.80 16.87
C SER A 88 7.07 -10.01 16.97
N PHE A 89 5.93 -9.89 17.67
CA PHE A 89 4.93 -10.96 17.78
C PHE A 89 4.19 -11.25 16.46
N ALA A 90 4.14 -10.28 15.53
CA ALA A 90 3.48 -10.37 14.23
C ALA A 90 4.45 -10.73 13.10
N GLN A 91 5.77 -10.64 13.31
CA GLN A 91 6.79 -10.89 12.29
C GLN A 91 6.78 -12.31 11.71
N PHE A 92 6.28 -13.30 12.46
CA PHE A 92 6.09 -14.66 11.93
C PHE A 92 5.05 -14.72 10.80
N VAL A 93 4.09 -13.80 10.80
CA VAL A 93 2.97 -13.74 9.85
C VAL A 93 3.19 -12.65 8.80
N VAL A 94 3.84 -11.55 9.19
CA VAL A 94 4.20 -10.40 8.35
C VAL A 94 5.72 -10.21 8.45
N PRO A 95 6.51 -10.99 7.70
CA PRO A 95 7.96 -10.84 7.72
C PRO A 95 8.35 -9.41 7.37
N ASP A 96 9.35 -8.85 8.03
CA ASP A 96 9.77 -7.47 7.73
C ASP A 96 10.29 -7.33 6.29
N ILE A 97 11.13 -8.28 5.88
CA ILE A 97 11.55 -8.51 4.49
C ILE A 97 11.46 -10.00 4.19
N LYS A 98 10.98 -10.34 2.99
CA LYS A 98 10.89 -11.70 2.48
C LYS A 98 11.95 -11.92 1.41
N ALA A 99 12.94 -12.76 1.72
CA ALA A 99 14.03 -13.07 0.81
C ALA A 99 13.50 -13.62 -0.53
N GLY A 100 13.99 -13.07 -1.64
CA GLY A 100 13.60 -13.46 -2.99
C GLY A 100 12.17 -13.07 -3.40
N ASN A 101 11.49 -12.21 -2.64
CA ASN A 101 10.12 -11.76 -2.96
C ASN A 101 10.03 -10.23 -3.00
N ASP A 102 10.49 -9.68 -4.12
CA ASP A 102 10.51 -8.23 -4.32
C ASP A 102 9.11 -7.61 -4.43
N VAL A 103 8.11 -8.37 -4.89
CA VAL A 103 6.72 -7.92 -4.86
C VAL A 103 6.28 -7.68 -3.41
N TYR A 104 6.53 -8.63 -2.52
CA TYR A 104 6.24 -8.47 -1.08
C TYR A 104 6.99 -7.27 -0.49
N ASN A 105 8.30 -7.18 -0.75
CA ASN A 105 9.17 -6.14 -0.19
C ASN A 105 8.83 -4.75 -0.75
N SER A 106 8.31 -4.66 -1.98
CA SER A 106 7.91 -3.38 -2.57
C SER A 106 6.74 -2.72 -1.83
N ALA A 107 5.88 -3.52 -1.19
CA ALA A 107 4.68 -3.01 -0.54
C ALA A 107 4.99 -2.02 0.61
N PRO A 108 5.80 -2.37 1.62
CA PRO A 108 6.18 -1.42 2.67
C PRO A 108 6.97 -0.23 2.11
N PHE A 109 7.87 -0.44 1.14
CA PHE A 109 8.65 0.65 0.56
C PHE A 109 7.76 1.69 -0.14
N ILE A 110 6.76 1.22 -0.91
CA ILE A 110 5.78 2.10 -1.55
C ILE A 110 4.94 2.81 -0.49
N HIS A 111 4.49 2.08 0.54
CA HIS A 111 3.69 2.64 1.62
C HIS A 111 4.43 3.80 2.32
N ASP A 112 5.68 3.61 2.73
CA ASP A 112 6.51 4.64 3.35
C ASP A 112 6.69 5.85 2.43
N GLY A 113 6.98 5.62 1.15
CA GLY A 113 7.13 6.68 0.15
C GLY A 113 5.86 7.52 0.00
N LEU A 114 4.70 6.85 -0.12
CA LEU A 114 3.40 7.51 -0.22
C LEU A 114 3.06 8.26 1.08
N TYR A 115 3.36 7.68 2.23
CA TYR A 115 3.15 8.28 3.54
C TYR A 115 3.99 9.54 3.75
N MET A 116 5.29 9.51 3.42
CA MET A 116 6.17 10.69 3.40
C MET A 116 5.61 11.81 2.52
N CYS A 117 4.99 11.45 1.40
CA CYS A 117 4.34 12.39 0.49
C CYS A 117 2.94 12.82 0.93
N LYS A 118 2.39 12.28 2.02
CA LYS A 118 0.99 12.45 2.40
C LYS A 118 0.03 12.15 1.24
N GLY A 119 0.36 11.13 0.43
CA GLY A 119 -0.39 10.74 -0.75
C GLY A 119 -0.41 11.79 -1.88
N VAL A 120 0.26 12.93 -1.72
CA VAL A 120 0.38 13.98 -2.75
C VAL A 120 1.46 13.56 -3.73
N ILE A 121 1.04 13.06 -4.88
CA ILE A 121 1.92 12.52 -5.93
C ILE A 121 1.54 13.10 -7.30
N ASP A 122 2.39 12.92 -8.31
CA ASP A 122 2.08 13.44 -9.64
C ASP A 122 0.82 12.73 -10.19
N GLY A 123 -0.18 13.50 -10.62
CA GLY A 123 -1.43 12.99 -11.19
C GLY A 123 -2.55 12.61 -10.20
N ALA A 124 -2.30 12.51 -8.90
CA ALA A 124 -3.36 12.27 -7.91
C ALA A 124 -2.97 12.67 -6.48
N ASP A 125 -3.98 13.08 -5.69
CA ASP A 125 -3.92 13.07 -4.24
C ASP A 125 -4.62 11.81 -3.72
N LEU A 126 -3.86 10.92 -3.08
CA LEU A 126 -4.36 9.70 -2.45
C LEU A 126 -4.66 9.96 -0.98
N THR A 127 -5.80 9.46 -0.49
CA THR A 127 -6.02 9.44 0.95
C THR A 127 -5.11 8.42 1.62
N ARG A 128 -5.00 8.52 2.94
CA ARG A 128 -4.25 7.55 3.75
C ARG A 128 -4.77 6.12 3.53
N GLU A 129 -6.09 5.96 3.52
CA GLU A 129 -6.74 4.66 3.32
C GLU A 129 -6.51 4.09 1.92
N GLU A 130 -6.34 4.96 0.91
CA GLU A 130 -5.95 4.55 -0.45
C GLU A 130 -4.49 4.08 -0.49
N CYS A 131 -3.59 4.68 0.30
CA CYS A 131 -2.22 4.21 0.45
C CYS A 131 -2.18 2.83 1.16
N ASP A 132 -3.02 2.64 2.19
CA ASP A 132 -3.16 1.36 2.88
C ASP A 132 -3.79 0.28 1.97
N ASP A 133 -4.74 0.67 1.10
CA ASP A 133 -5.29 -0.20 0.06
C ASP A 133 -4.21 -0.68 -0.92
N VAL A 134 -3.25 0.18 -1.30
CA VAL A 134 -2.10 -0.18 -2.14
C VAL A 134 -1.22 -1.23 -1.44
N LEU A 135 -0.85 -0.98 -0.17
CA LEU A 135 -0.07 -1.93 0.65
C LEU A 135 -0.75 -3.31 0.72
N ARG A 136 -2.03 -3.33 1.13
CA ARG A 136 -2.83 -4.56 1.21
C ARG A 136 -3.00 -5.22 -0.16
N GLY A 137 -3.12 -4.43 -1.22
CA GLY A 137 -3.17 -4.89 -2.60
C GLY A 137 -1.92 -5.68 -2.99
N ILE A 138 -0.75 -5.07 -2.84
CA ILE A 138 0.54 -5.66 -3.21
C ILE A 138 0.81 -6.93 -2.41
N TRP A 139 0.57 -6.93 -1.09
CA TRP A 139 0.76 -8.15 -0.28
C TRP A 139 -0.16 -9.29 -0.69
N ARG A 140 -1.39 -9.01 -1.12
CA ARG A 140 -2.26 -10.04 -1.70
C ARG A 140 -1.68 -10.62 -2.99
N ILE A 141 -1.15 -9.78 -3.88
CA ILE A 141 -0.44 -10.24 -5.10
C ILE A 141 0.77 -11.10 -4.73
N ALA A 142 1.47 -10.79 -3.64
CA ALA A 142 2.59 -11.57 -3.12
C ALA A 142 2.20 -12.90 -2.42
N GLY A 143 0.90 -13.26 -2.42
CA GLY A 143 0.38 -14.51 -1.87
C GLY A 143 -0.08 -14.44 -0.41
N MET A 144 -0.16 -13.24 0.18
CA MET A 144 -0.73 -13.06 1.52
C MET A 144 -2.25 -13.16 1.49
N SER A 145 -2.84 -13.90 2.43
CA SER A 145 -4.30 -14.04 2.51
C SER A 145 -4.98 -12.71 2.88
N ARG A 146 -6.25 -12.53 2.49
CA ARG A 146 -7.02 -11.31 2.82
C ARG A 146 -7.09 -11.04 4.33
N LEU A 147 -7.22 -12.10 5.13
CA LEU A 147 -7.28 -11.99 6.58
C LEU A 147 -5.95 -11.53 7.15
N VAL A 148 -4.84 -12.07 6.65
CA VAL A 148 -3.51 -11.68 7.11
C VAL A 148 -3.16 -10.27 6.66
N ALA A 149 -3.43 -9.90 5.40
CA ALA A 149 -3.18 -8.54 4.92
C ALA A 149 -4.03 -7.49 5.66
N GLY A 150 -5.28 -7.82 6.00
CA GLY A 150 -6.14 -6.95 6.81
C GLY A 150 -5.74 -6.89 8.29
N ALA A 151 -5.30 -7.99 8.89
CA ALA A 151 -4.82 -8.02 10.27
C ALA A 151 -3.44 -7.35 10.42
N ALA A 152 -2.58 -7.48 9.41
CA ALA A 152 -1.31 -6.77 9.29
C ALA A 152 -1.54 -5.27 9.24
N ASP A 153 -2.51 -4.82 8.45
CA ASP A 153 -2.93 -3.41 8.37
C ASP A 153 -3.48 -2.90 9.71
N LEU A 154 -4.30 -3.68 10.42
CA LEU A 154 -4.76 -3.30 11.77
C LEU A 154 -3.59 -3.23 12.76
N GLY A 155 -2.64 -4.16 12.68
CA GLY A 155 -1.42 -4.14 13.49
C GLY A 155 -0.54 -2.94 13.17
N ILE A 156 -0.28 -2.65 11.90
CA ILE A 156 0.47 -1.48 11.45
C ILE A 156 -0.28 -0.20 11.81
N HIS A 157 -1.61 -0.15 11.70
CA HIS A 157 -2.42 1.00 12.09
C HIS A 157 -2.35 1.27 13.61
N VAL A 158 -2.35 0.22 14.43
CA VAL A 158 -2.31 0.32 15.90
C VAL A 158 -0.89 0.55 16.43
N PHE A 159 0.15 0.03 15.78
CA PHE A 159 1.54 0.07 16.28
C PHE A 159 2.47 1.04 15.52
N ALA A 160 2.16 1.37 14.26
CA ALA A 160 2.92 2.27 13.38
C ALA A 160 2.02 3.31 12.68
N GLY A 161 0.75 3.41 13.05
CA GLY A 161 -0.27 4.17 12.32
C GLY A 161 -0.92 5.30 13.12
N SER A 162 -0.28 5.79 14.17
CA SER A 162 -0.68 7.08 14.73
C SER A 162 -0.60 8.16 13.63
N SER A 163 -1.29 9.29 13.82
CA SER A 163 -1.13 10.48 12.97
C SER A 163 0.32 10.91 12.78
N ASP A 164 1.24 10.43 13.63
CA ASP A 164 2.64 10.80 13.68
C ASP A 164 3.47 10.24 12.51
N HIS A 165 2.96 9.24 11.78
CA HIS A 165 3.64 8.68 10.60
C HIS A 165 3.20 9.31 9.27
N TRP A 166 2.04 9.97 9.23
CA TRP A 166 1.54 10.59 8.00
C TRP A 166 2.32 11.87 7.65
N GLY A 167 3.15 11.78 6.63
CA GLY A 167 4.10 12.82 6.23
C GLY A 167 5.31 12.95 7.15
N ASN A 168 5.61 11.90 7.90
CA ASN A 168 6.86 11.80 8.63
C ASN A 168 8.00 11.53 7.64
N ASP A 169 9.00 12.40 7.63
CA ASP A 169 10.24 12.25 6.87
C ASP A 169 11.44 12.45 7.80
N SER A 170 11.43 11.77 8.96
CA SER A 170 12.50 11.85 9.97
C SER A 170 13.89 11.53 9.41
N ASN A 171 13.94 10.69 8.38
CA ASN A 171 15.17 10.30 7.68
C ASN A 171 15.56 11.26 6.55
N ASN A 172 14.80 12.33 6.31
CA ASN A 172 15.00 13.33 5.25
C ASN A 172 15.26 12.70 3.87
N CYS A 173 14.45 11.73 3.48
CA CYS A 173 14.60 10.94 2.27
C CYS A 173 13.41 11.04 1.31
N LYS A 174 12.37 11.84 1.63
CA LYS A 174 11.22 12.08 0.74
C LYS A 174 11.63 12.49 -0.68
N HIS A 175 12.67 13.32 -0.82
CA HIS A 175 13.17 13.79 -2.11
C HIS A 175 13.79 12.66 -2.99
N LEU A 176 14.01 11.49 -2.40
CA LEU A 176 14.50 10.27 -3.05
C LEU A 176 13.36 9.35 -3.50
N PHE A 177 12.12 9.66 -3.17
CA PHE A 177 10.94 8.99 -3.68
C PHE A 177 10.22 9.86 -4.71
N LYS A 178 9.81 9.27 -5.83
CA LYS A 178 8.89 9.90 -6.78
C LYS A 178 7.79 8.92 -7.14
N ALA A 179 6.56 9.41 -7.21
CA ALA A 179 5.42 8.62 -7.62
C ALA A 179 4.57 9.40 -8.64
N LYS A 180 4.03 8.67 -9.63
CA LYS A 180 3.11 9.17 -10.64
C LYS A 180 1.92 8.25 -10.78
N PHE A 181 0.72 8.79 -10.71
CA PHE A 181 -0.56 8.10 -10.86
C PHE A 181 -1.24 8.52 -12.16
N GLU A 182 -1.48 7.57 -13.05
CA GLU A 182 -2.10 7.81 -14.35
C GLU A 182 -3.33 6.93 -14.52
N TYR A 183 -4.49 7.55 -14.81
CA TYR A 183 -5.67 6.79 -15.23
C TYR A 183 -5.45 6.20 -16.63
N ARG A 184 -5.99 4.99 -16.86
CA ARG A 184 -5.89 4.25 -18.13
C ARG A 184 -7.28 4.02 -18.74
#